data_AF-A0A2V5UVB8-F1
#
_entry.id   AF-A0A2V5UVB8-F1
#
_cell.length_a   1.000
_cell.length_b   1.000
_cell.length_c   1.000
_cell.angle_alpha   90.00
_cell.angle_beta   90.00
_cell.angle_gamma   90.00
#
_symmetry.space_group_name_H-M   'P 1'
#
loop_
_entity.id
_entity.type
_entity.pdbx_description
1 polymer ?
#
loop_
_entity_poly.entity_id
_entity_poly.type
_entity_poly.pdbx_seq_one_letter_code
_entity_poly.pdbx_strand_id
1 'polypeptide(L)'
;MLVSSTLFFLGLPISRFHVPAAAAMAAGFGWWGVNFYFPQERIRVFGLLFGSAVIAFFLFALLSSRIYDISWDGQTYHAEAIAQLANGWNPFFEAPRGGPAFSHSGVYASPFYLIFSSKGAWICAAALYKFSGSFESGKAFHLMLILACFLFSFAALSTFRGIKWQWLLILSFLIAFNPVSVCQMFTYYVDGQLSSLLGITIGLLILIYRRPDRFKMAVLALVVILTINVKLNGALYVAILTGGYWLFYAVVKKAHRTELAAWLMVGGILGGGFVGFSPYVTQFINKLITTGNPFHPYAGWTSVVGLESPEIFGNGMDRVSRLAISLFSKSEVLLIPFKLKLPFMFSLDELQVFAFPDVRVGGFGPLFSGAIVLSVAILAVLFWKYRRRLLCAAHLLVLMSLIFISALSLSESWWARFAPQVWMLPLVTAIVGLLITRRGLWRWPVFALLLLLCANNLLISYKYTVFTLSYSVLAASQLGTLKKQEQPIPAKFGFFNAIRYRFEREGIRYVEVETLPCSKDKEKKVILSPVLICTPDKTP
;
A
#
# COMPACT_ATOMS: atom_id res chain seq x y z
N MET A 1 1.78 14.55 -6.90
CA MET A 1 1.70 13.88 -8.22
C MET A 1 1.33 14.86 -9.33
N LEU A 2 0.11 15.43 -9.41
CA LEU A 2 -0.28 16.35 -10.49
C LEU A 2 0.70 17.53 -10.69
N VAL A 3 1.11 18.19 -9.61
CA VAL A 3 2.16 19.24 -9.64
C VAL A 3 3.44 18.71 -10.28
N SER A 4 3.96 17.60 -9.75
CA SER A 4 5.21 16.98 -10.23
C SER A 4 5.13 16.56 -11.68
N SER A 5 4.04 15.91 -12.12
CA SER A 5 3.85 15.49 -13.52
C SER A 5 3.80 16.67 -14.47
N THR A 6 3.17 17.77 -14.06
CA THR A 6 3.15 19.02 -14.84
C THR A 6 4.56 19.61 -14.96
N LEU A 7 5.31 19.67 -13.86
CA LEU A 7 6.67 20.19 -13.86
C LEU A 7 7.64 19.29 -14.63
N PHE A 8 7.51 17.97 -14.52
CA PHE A 8 8.27 17.01 -15.31
C PHE A 8 8.02 17.17 -16.80
N PHE A 9 6.77 17.37 -17.22
CA PHE A 9 6.44 17.65 -18.62
C PHE A 9 7.11 18.94 -19.12
N LEU A 10 7.29 19.94 -18.24
CA LEU A 10 8.03 21.18 -18.53
C LEU A 10 9.56 21.04 -18.38
N GLY A 11 10.07 19.83 -18.15
CA GLY A 11 11.50 19.58 -17.98
C GLY A 11 12.06 19.93 -16.60
N LEU A 12 11.21 20.31 -15.64
CA LEU A 12 11.63 20.75 -14.30
C LEU A 12 11.67 19.58 -13.31
N PRO A 13 12.79 19.38 -12.59
CA PRO A 13 12.93 18.30 -11.61
C PRO A 13 12.20 18.60 -10.29
N ILE A 14 12.14 17.59 -9.41
CA ILE A 14 11.60 17.77 -8.05
C ILE A 14 12.42 18.80 -7.27
N SER A 15 11.71 19.71 -6.60
CA SER A 15 12.28 20.79 -5.80
C SER A 15 11.52 20.96 -4.48
N ARG A 16 12.08 21.74 -3.55
CA ARG A 16 11.45 22.07 -2.26
C ARG A 16 10.09 22.76 -2.39
N PHE A 17 9.76 23.33 -3.55
CA PHE A 17 8.49 24.04 -3.78
C PHE A 17 7.32 23.13 -4.14
N HIS A 18 7.58 21.84 -4.40
CA HIS A 18 6.53 20.88 -4.75
C HIS A 18 5.51 20.66 -3.63
N VAL A 19 5.96 20.56 -2.38
CA VAL A 19 5.09 20.36 -1.22
C VAL A 19 4.20 21.59 -0.98
N PRO A 20 4.72 22.84 -0.92
CA PRO A 20 3.88 24.04 -0.85
C PRO A 20 2.86 24.15 -1.99
N ALA A 21 3.27 23.90 -3.24
CA ALA A 21 2.36 23.95 -4.39
C ALA A 21 1.25 22.89 -4.29
N ALA A 22 1.59 21.67 -3.88
CA ALA A 22 0.60 20.62 -3.64
C ALA A 22 -0.34 20.96 -2.48
N ALA A 23 0.16 21.57 -1.41
CA ALA A 23 -0.65 22.04 -0.29
C ALA A 23 -1.63 23.14 -0.71
N ALA A 24 -1.22 24.08 -1.56
CA ALA A 24 -2.09 25.11 -2.13
C ALA A 24 -3.20 24.50 -3.00
N MET A 25 -2.88 23.51 -3.85
CA MET A 25 -3.88 22.78 -4.62
C MET A 25 -4.87 22.01 -3.72
N ALA A 26 -4.36 21.36 -2.66
CA ALA A 26 -5.19 20.66 -1.69
C ALA A 26 -6.11 21.62 -0.91
N ALA A 27 -5.60 22.80 -0.55
CA ALA A 27 -6.38 23.87 0.08
C ALA A 27 -7.51 24.34 -0.84
N GLY A 28 -7.23 24.61 -2.12
CA GLY A 28 -8.25 25.00 -3.10
C GLY A 28 -9.33 23.92 -3.28
N PHE A 29 -8.93 22.65 -3.37
CA PHE A 29 -9.89 21.53 -3.47
C PHE A 29 -10.72 21.36 -2.19
N GLY A 30 -10.09 21.50 -1.02
CA GLY A 30 -10.77 21.47 0.28
C GLY A 30 -11.77 22.63 0.43
N TRP A 31 -11.40 23.82 -0.03
CA TRP A 31 -12.27 25.01 -0.04
C TRP A 31 -13.50 24.79 -0.93
N TRP A 32 -13.32 24.18 -2.10
CA TRP A 32 -14.45 23.79 -2.96
C TRP A 32 -15.40 22.83 -2.25
N GLY A 33 -14.88 21.80 -1.58
CA GLY A 33 -15.70 20.86 -0.82
C GLY A 33 -16.45 21.51 0.34
N VAL A 34 -15.80 22.39 1.08
CA VAL A 34 -16.43 23.10 2.20
C VAL A 34 -17.51 24.06 1.71
N ASN A 35 -17.29 24.80 0.61
CA ASN A 35 -18.35 25.62 0.01
C ASN A 35 -19.52 24.79 -0.50
N PHE A 36 -19.26 23.56 -0.98
CA PHE A 36 -20.29 22.67 -1.49
C PHE A 36 -21.19 22.11 -0.38
N TYR A 37 -20.63 21.75 0.77
CA TYR A 37 -21.38 21.10 1.87
C TYR A 37 -21.76 22.04 3.02
N PHE A 38 -20.96 23.08 3.29
CA PHE A 38 -21.07 23.94 4.47
C PHE A 38 -20.96 25.44 4.10
N PRO A 39 -21.80 25.95 3.18
CA PRO A 39 -21.66 27.32 2.68
C PRO A 39 -21.75 28.40 3.77
N GLN A 40 -22.56 28.16 4.82
CA GLN A 40 -22.78 29.10 5.91
C GLN A 40 -21.61 29.14 6.92
N GLU A 41 -20.90 28.02 7.10
CA GLU A 41 -19.81 27.90 8.10
C GLU A 41 -18.43 27.73 7.44
N ARG A 42 -18.31 28.09 6.16
CA ARG A 42 -17.18 27.70 5.30
C ARG A 42 -15.81 28.03 5.87
N ILE A 43 -15.64 29.20 6.49
CA ILE A 43 -14.34 29.61 7.04
C ILE A 43 -13.96 28.73 8.24
N ARG A 44 -14.91 28.53 9.17
CA ARG A 44 -14.70 27.71 10.37
C ARG A 44 -14.42 26.25 10.01
N VAL A 45 -15.27 25.66 9.17
CA VAL A 45 -15.15 24.26 8.77
C VAL A 45 -13.87 24.03 7.96
N PHE A 46 -13.52 24.94 7.04
CA PHE A 46 -12.27 24.85 6.30
C PHE A 46 -11.05 24.95 7.22
N GLY A 47 -11.01 25.94 8.13
CA GLY A 47 -9.91 26.09 9.08
C GLY A 47 -9.70 24.84 9.94
N LEU A 48 -10.79 24.23 10.42
CA LEU A 48 -10.74 22.99 11.20
C LEU A 48 -10.27 21.80 10.36
N LEU A 49 -10.86 21.55 9.19
CA LEU A 49 -10.54 20.39 8.37
C LEU A 49 -9.15 20.48 7.74
N PHE A 50 -8.82 21.62 7.12
CA PHE A 50 -7.52 21.82 6.52
C PHE A 50 -6.42 21.92 7.58
N GLY A 51 -6.67 22.67 8.68
CA GLY A 51 -5.74 22.76 9.79
C GLY A 51 -5.43 21.40 10.43
N SER A 52 -6.46 20.60 10.71
CA SER A 52 -6.26 19.24 11.26
C SER A 52 -5.54 18.31 10.28
N ALA A 53 -5.81 18.39 8.97
CA ALA A 53 -5.09 17.61 7.96
C ALA A 53 -3.60 18.00 7.87
N VAL A 54 -3.29 19.30 7.94
CA VAL A 54 -1.91 19.81 7.96
C VAL A 54 -1.18 19.35 9.23
N ILE A 55 -1.82 19.49 10.40
CA ILE A 55 -1.26 19.03 11.68
C ILE A 55 -0.98 17.52 11.61
N ALA A 56 -1.95 16.71 11.17
CA ALA A 56 -1.79 15.27 11.04
C ALA A 56 -0.63 14.91 10.08
N PHE A 57 -0.54 15.59 8.93
CA PHE A 57 0.54 15.37 7.97
C PHE A 57 1.92 15.63 8.58
N PHE A 58 2.11 16.75 9.28
CA PHE A 58 3.39 17.07 9.91
C PHE A 58 3.71 16.15 11.09
N LEU A 59 2.71 15.76 11.90
CA LEU A 59 2.89 14.77 12.96
C LEU A 59 3.34 13.41 12.40
N PHE A 60 2.71 12.95 11.31
CA PHE A 60 3.10 11.72 10.64
C PHE A 60 4.47 11.81 9.98
N ALA A 61 4.82 12.93 9.35
CA ALA A 61 6.15 13.17 8.80
C ALA A 61 7.23 13.16 9.90
N LEU A 62 6.95 13.77 11.04
CA LEU A 62 7.86 13.75 12.19
C LEU A 62 8.01 12.34 12.75
N LEU A 63 6.91 11.61 12.95
CA LEU A 63 6.93 10.23 13.43
C LEU A 63 7.71 9.32 12.48
N SER A 64 7.40 9.36 11.18
CA SER A 64 8.08 8.59 10.15
C SER A 64 9.57 8.94 10.06
N SER A 65 9.97 10.19 10.31
CA SER A 65 11.38 10.62 10.26
C SER A 65 12.31 9.95 11.29
N ARG A 66 11.72 9.36 12.35
CA ARG A 66 12.40 8.71 13.49
C ARG A 66 12.41 7.19 13.42
N ILE A 67 11.61 6.61 12.54
CA ILE A 67 11.51 5.16 12.37
C ILE A 67 12.22 4.81 11.08
N TYR A 68 13.18 3.90 11.12
CA TYR A 68 13.96 3.53 9.93
C TYR A 68 13.23 2.46 9.13
N ASP A 69 13.25 2.58 7.80
CA ASP A 69 12.82 1.47 6.96
C ASP A 69 13.88 0.35 6.98
N ILE A 70 13.53 -0.78 7.58
CA ILE A 70 14.38 -1.98 7.70
C ILE A 70 13.92 -3.11 6.76
N SER A 71 13.03 -2.80 5.81
CA SER A 71 12.49 -3.75 4.85
C SER A 71 13.40 -3.95 3.63
N TRP A 72 13.17 -5.02 2.86
CA TRP A 72 13.99 -5.36 1.70
C TRP A 72 13.70 -4.47 0.48
N ASP A 73 12.49 -4.54 -0.10
CA ASP A 73 12.13 -3.74 -1.28
C ASP A 73 12.22 -2.24 -0.99
N GLY A 74 11.86 -1.84 0.23
CA GLY A 74 11.90 -0.47 0.69
C GLY A 74 13.31 0.13 0.65
N GLN A 75 14.32 -0.61 1.12
CA GLN A 75 15.71 -0.15 1.16
C GLN A 75 16.47 -0.35 -0.16
N THR A 76 15.95 -1.19 -1.06
CA THR A 76 16.56 -1.43 -2.37
C THR A 76 16.01 -0.43 -3.40
N TYR A 77 15.12 -0.86 -4.28
CA TYR A 77 14.72 -0.10 -5.45
C TYR A 77 13.78 1.06 -5.12
N HIS A 78 12.93 0.96 -4.08
CA HIS A 78 12.06 2.09 -3.72
C HIS A 78 12.87 3.28 -3.21
N ALA A 79 13.80 3.03 -2.29
CA ALA A 79 14.64 4.09 -1.74
C ALA A 79 15.57 4.70 -2.80
N GLU A 80 16.14 3.88 -3.68
CA GLU A 80 16.96 4.38 -4.80
C GLU A 80 16.14 5.28 -5.74
N ALA A 81 14.93 4.86 -6.12
CA ALA A 81 14.07 5.67 -6.98
C ALA A 81 13.71 7.03 -6.37
N ILE A 82 13.39 7.05 -5.07
CA ILE A 82 13.10 8.29 -4.32
C ILE A 82 14.31 9.23 -4.37
N ALA A 83 15.50 8.69 -4.15
CA ALA A 83 16.71 9.50 -4.14
C ALA A 83 17.09 10.01 -5.53
N GLN A 84 16.94 9.21 -6.58
CA GLN A 84 17.19 9.66 -7.95
C GLN A 84 16.20 10.76 -8.36
N LEU A 85 14.91 10.60 -8.06
CA LEU A 85 13.90 11.65 -8.32
C LEU A 85 14.21 12.94 -7.56
N ALA A 86 14.65 12.83 -6.31
CA ALA A 86 15.13 13.98 -5.55
C ALA A 86 16.36 14.60 -6.24
N ASN A 87 17.29 13.80 -6.76
CA ASN A 87 18.52 14.28 -7.41
C ASN A 87 18.37 14.61 -8.90
N GLY A 88 17.15 14.92 -9.33
CA GLY A 88 16.89 15.51 -10.63
C GLY A 88 16.49 14.54 -11.74
N TRP A 89 16.31 13.25 -11.43
CA TRP A 89 15.78 12.31 -12.42
C TRP A 89 14.38 12.75 -12.87
N ASN A 90 14.23 13.01 -14.16
CA ASN A 90 12.93 13.28 -14.78
C ASN A 90 12.42 12.04 -15.53
N PRO A 91 11.43 11.31 -14.98
CA PRO A 91 10.98 10.04 -15.54
C PRO A 91 10.21 10.17 -16.86
N PHE A 92 9.90 11.39 -17.32
CA PHE A 92 9.22 11.63 -18.61
C PHE A 92 10.20 11.60 -19.78
N PHE A 93 11.43 12.08 -19.55
CA PHE A 93 12.44 12.27 -20.61
C PHE A 93 13.68 11.40 -20.42
N GLU A 94 13.96 10.94 -19.20
CA GLU A 94 15.20 10.25 -18.85
C GLU A 94 14.93 8.83 -18.33
N ALA A 95 15.80 7.90 -18.74
CA ALA A 95 15.94 6.63 -18.04
C ALA A 95 16.54 6.85 -16.64
N PRO A 96 16.23 5.98 -15.65
CA PRO A 96 16.88 6.06 -14.34
C PRO A 96 18.41 5.94 -14.51
N ARG A 97 19.15 6.70 -13.70
CA ARG A 97 20.61 6.73 -13.78
C ARG A 97 21.18 5.45 -13.15
N GLY A 98 22.20 4.89 -13.79
CA GLY A 98 22.99 3.81 -13.20
C GLY A 98 23.96 4.35 -12.15
N GLY A 99 23.75 4.04 -10.88
CA GLY A 99 24.76 4.16 -9.83
C GLY A 99 25.82 3.04 -9.89
N PRO A 100 26.87 3.07 -9.05
CA PRO A 100 27.94 2.05 -9.06
C PRO A 100 27.43 0.61 -8.87
N ALA A 101 26.32 0.37 -8.17
CA ALA A 101 25.73 -0.97 -8.03
C ALA A 101 25.01 -1.50 -9.29
N PHE A 102 24.91 -0.68 -10.35
CA PHE A 102 24.40 -1.10 -11.65
C PHE A 102 25.44 -1.84 -12.49
N SER A 103 26.71 -1.91 -12.05
CA SER A 103 27.77 -2.69 -12.68
C SER A 103 27.69 -4.20 -12.33
N HIS A 104 26.88 -4.58 -11.35
CA HIS A 104 26.72 -5.98 -10.98
C HIS A 104 25.70 -6.68 -11.88
N SER A 105 26.19 -7.57 -12.74
CA SER A 105 25.38 -8.50 -13.53
C SER A 105 24.71 -9.53 -12.61
N GLY A 106 23.54 -9.19 -12.08
CA GLY A 106 22.69 -10.10 -11.32
C GLY A 106 21.21 -9.78 -11.53
N VAL A 107 20.35 -10.80 -11.50
CA VAL A 107 18.89 -10.69 -11.72
C VAL A 107 18.22 -9.64 -10.80
N TYR A 108 18.85 -9.32 -9.66
CA TYR A 108 18.37 -8.37 -8.65
C TYR A 108 18.98 -6.95 -8.74
N ALA A 109 19.93 -6.72 -9.65
CA ALA A 109 20.63 -5.43 -9.84
C ALA A 109 19.87 -4.45 -10.75
N SER A 110 18.60 -4.70 -11.03
CA SER A 110 18.07 -4.30 -12.33
C SER A 110 17.48 -2.89 -12.35
N PRO A 111 17.88 -2.03 -13.32
CA PRO A 111 17.12 -0.85 -13.75
C PRO A 111 15.63 -1.15 -13.97
N PHE A 112 15.29 -2.42 -14.19
CA PHE A 112 13.94 -2.93 -14.38
C PHE A 112 12.92 -2.37 -13.38
N TYR A 113 13.13 -2.51 -12.07
CA TYR A 113 12.12 -2.09 -11.10
C TYR A 113 11.85 -0.58 -11.20
N LEU A 114 12.89 0.24 -11.38
CA LEU A 114 12.79 1.69 -11.56
C LEU A 114 12.08 2.05 -12.87
N ILE A 115 12.38 1.32 -13.95
CA ILE A 115 11.80 1.54 -15.27
C ILE A 115 10.31 1.18 -15.28
N PHE A 116 9.90 0.04 -14.71
CA PHE A 116 8.57 -0.52 -14.93
C PHE A 116 7.57 -0.33 -13.78
N SER A 117 8.03 0.07 -12.60
CA SER A 117 7.13 0.33 -11.48
C SER A 117 6.43 1.68 -11.61
N SER A 118 5.23 1.82 -11.06
CA SER A 118 4.53 3.11 -10.99
C SER A 118 5.30 4.07 -10.08
N LYS A 119 5.44 5.35 -10.52
CA LYS A 119 6.32 6.32 -9.85
C LYS A 119 5.62 7.15 -8.78
N GLY A 120 4.29 7.05 -8.65
CA GLY A 120 3.49 7.97 -7.83
C GLY A 120 3.95 8.05 -6.37
N ALA A 121 4.12 6.89 -5.72
CA ALA A 121 4.59 6.83 -4.34
C ALA A 121 6.00 7.45 -4.17
N TRP A 122 6.90 7.18 -5.13
CA TRP A 122 8.26 7.73 -5.12
C TRP A 122 8.28 9.24 -5.31
N ILE A 123 7.47 9.77 -6.22
CA ILE A 123 7.34 11.20 -6.48
C ILE A 123 6.89 11.92 -5.21
N CYS A 124 5.89 11.38 -4.52
CA CYS A 124 5.40 11.95 -3.26
C CYS A 124 6.50 11.93 -2.18
N ALA A 125 7.15 10.78 -1.97
CA ALA A 125 8.22 10.64 -0.99
C ALA A 125 9.44 11.53 -1.30
N ALA A 126 9.85 11.63 -2.56
CA ALA A 126 10.97 12.46 -3.01
C ALA A 126 10.69 13.96 -2.84
N ALA A 127 9.46 14.40 -3.14
CA ALA A 127 9.05 15.79 -2.91
C ALA A 127 9.09 16.14 -1.41
N LEU A 128 8.61 15.24 -0.55
CA LEU A 128 8.66 15.45 0.89
C LEU A 128 10.10 15.40 1.42
N TYR A 129 10.94 14.51 0.91
CA TYR A 129 12.37 14.46 1.23
C TYR A 129 13.07 15.78 0.87
N LYS A 130 12.84 16.32 -0.34
CA LYS A 130 13.41 17.62 -0.75
C LYS A 130 12.92 18.80 0.09
N PHE A 131 11.70 18.71 0.61
CA PHE A 131 11.13 19.75 1.47
C PHE A 131 11.64 19.67 2.90
N SER A 132 11.68 18.47 3.49
CA SER A 132 11.99 18.26 4.91
C SER A 132 13.48 18.03 5.19
N GLY A 133 14.27 17.65 4.18
CA GLY A 133 15.64 17.16 4.32
C GLY A 133 15.74 15.76 4.95
N SER A 134 14.63 15.18 5.40
CA SER A 134 14.60 13.86 6.04
C SER A 134 14.08 12.81 5.08
N PHE A 135 14.95 11.88 4.69
CA PHE A 135 14.60 10.80 3.78
C PHE A 135 13.36 10.03 4.30
N GLU A 136 13.46 9.51 5.53
CA GLU A 136 12.43 8.68 6.20
C GLU A 136 11.06 9.37 6.33
N SER A 137 10.99 10.70 6.27
CA SER A 137 9.72 11.44 6.32
C SER A 137 8.78 11.09 5.16
N GLY A 138 9.31 10.64 4.01
CA GLY A 138 8.53 10.22 2.84
C GLY A 138 7.51 9.12 3.12
N LYS A 139 7.67 8.37 4.22
CA LYS A 139 6.75 7.29 4.61
C LYS A 139 5.44 7.80 5.23
N ALA A 140 5.34 9.09 5.56
CA ALA A 140 4.16 9.72 6.14
C ALA A 140 2.88 9.50 5.31
N PHE A 141 3.03 9.32 3.98
CA PHE A 141 1.90 9.07 3.09
C PHE A 141 1.17 7.76 3.41
N HIS A 142 1.83 6.75 4.01
CA HIS A 142 1.14 5.56 4.52
C HIS A 142 0.14 5.91 5.61
N LEU A 143 0.60 6.63 6.64
CA LEU A 143 -0.23 7.01 7.77
C LEU A 143 -1.37 7.94 7.35
N MET A 144 -1.11 8.87 6.42
CA MET A 144 -2.15 9.70 5.82
C MET A 144 -3.20 8.89 5.07
N LEU A 145 -2.80 7.88 4.30
CA LEU A 145 -3.73 7.02 3.57
C LEU A 145 -4.51 6.08 4.52
N ILE A 146 -3.89 5.60 5.59
CA ILE A 146 -4.58 4.84 6.65
C ILE A 146 -5.65 5.73 7.30
N LEU A 147 -5.31 6.97 7.68
CA LEU A 147 -6.26 7.93 8.25
C LEU A 147 -7.39 8.24 7.26
N ALA A 148 -7.08 8.51 6.00
CA ALA A 148 -8.08 8.74 4.97
C ALA A 148 -8.99 7.52 4.77
N CYS A 149 -8.42 6.31 4.73
CA CYS A 149 -9.16 5.06 4.64
C CYS A 149 -10.12 4.86 5.82
N PHE A 150 -9.66 5.16 7.04
CA PHE A 150 -10.51 5.15 8.23
C PHE A 150 -11.69 6.13 8.08
N LEU A 151 -11.43 7.38 7.71
CA LEU A 151 -12.46 8.42 7.58
C LEU A 151 -13.48 8.12 6.48
N PHE A 152 -13.03 7.67 5.29
CA PHE A 152 -13.91 7.29 4.19
C PHE A 152 -14.73 6.05 4.52
N SER A 153 -14.14 5.05 5.18
CA SER A 153 -14.85 3.86 5.65
C SER A 153 -15.89 4.23 6.70
N PHE A 154 -15.54 5.07 7.66
CA PHE A 154 -16.46 5.53 8.69
C PHE A 154 -17.64 6.31 8.08
N ALA A 155 -17.36 7.22 7.15
CA ALA A 155 -18.39 7.97 6.44
C ALA A 155 -19.31 7.04 5.64
N ALA A 156 -18.76 6.07 4.91
CA ALA A 156 -19.52 5.09 4.14
C ALA A 156 -20.42 4.23 5.04
N LEU A 157 -19.86 3.71 6.13
CA LEU A 157 -20.57 2.87 7.08
C LEU A 157 -21.66 3.64 7.83
N SER A 158 -21.44 4.93 8.11
CA SER A 158 -22.42 5.82 8.76
C SER A 158 -23.68 6.03 7.92
N THR A 159 -23.65 5.73 6.61
CA THR A 159 -24.86 5.75 5.76
C THR A 159 -25.83 4.61 6.10
N PHE A 160 -25.42 3.60 6.87
CA PHE A 160 -26.25 2.49 7.28
C PHE A 160 -26.86 2.72 8.67
N ARG A 161 -28.14 3.14 8.72
CA ARG A 161 -28.88 3.41 9.98
C ARG A 161 -29.01 2.23 10.95
N GLY A 162 -28.65 1.01 10.55
CA GLY A 162 -28.76 -0.21 11.37
C GLY A 162 -27.51 -0.56 12.18
N ILE A 163 -26.38 0.10 11.95
CA ILE A 163 -25.11 -0.21 12.59
C ILE A 163 -24.85 0.83 13.69
N LYS A 164 -24.62 0.35 14.92
CA LYS A 164 -24.30 1.23 16.06
C LYS A 164 -22.91 1.83 15.91
N TRP A 165 -22.67 3.02 16.48
CA TRP A 165 -21.43 3.77 16.33
C TRP A 165 -20.16 2.99 16.73
N GLN A 166 -20.23 2.13 17.76
CA GLN A 166 -19.10 1.30 18.17
C GLN A 166 -18.65 0.37 17.04
N TRP A 167 -19.62 -0.22 16.34
CA TRP A 167 -19.34 -1.11 15.21
C TRP A 167 -18.87 -0.35 13.98
N LEU A 168 -19.34 0.90 13.79
CA LEU A 168 -18.79 1.78 12.75
C LEU A 168 -17.30 2.02 12.98
N LEU A 169 -16.89 2.32 14.23
CA LEU A 169 -15.48 2.52 14.58
C LEU A 169 -14.67 1.25 14.39
N ILE A 170 -15.12 0.10 14.94
CA ILE A 170 -14.40 -1.17 14.83
C ILE A 170 -14.22 -1.58 13.37
N LEU A 171 -15.28 -1.53 12.56
CA LEU A 171 -15.19 -1.88 11.13
C LEU A 171 -14.28 -0.92 10.38
N SER A 172 -14.38 0.38 10.61
CA SER A 172 -13.52 1.38 9.94
C SER A 172 -12.05 1.19 10.31
N PHE A 173 -11.77 0.84 11.57
CA PHE A 173 -10.43 0.53 12.03
C PHE A 173 -9.91 -0.75 11.37
N LEU A 174 -10.69 -1.83 11.32
CA LEU A 174 -10.28 -3.08 10.65
C LEU A 174 -10.06 -2.91 9.15
N ILE A 175 -10.82 -2.03 8.48
CA ILE A 175 -10.62 -1.70 7.06
C ILE A 175 -9.29 -0.93 6.88
N ALA A 176 -9.07 0.10 7.70
CA ALA A 176 -7.92 0.99 7.58
C ALA A 176 -6.60 0.37 8.05
N PHE A 177 -6.62 -0.37 9.17
CA PHE A 177 -5.51 -1.09 9.78
C PHE A 177 -5.59 -2.58 9.44
N ASN A 178 -5.67 -2.90 8.15
CA ASN A 178 -5.56 -4.28 7.70
C ASN A 178 -4.11 -4.78 7.76
N PRO A 179 -3.85 -6.11 7.77
CA PRO A 179 -2.52 -6.67 7.96
C PRO A 179 -1.45 -6.09 7.04
N VAL A 180 -1.76 -5.88 5.75
CA VAL A 180 -0.81 -5.34 4.77
C VAL A 180 -0.48 -3.87 5.07
N SER A 181 -1.51 -3.05 5.33
CA SER A 181 -1.31 -1.64 5.69
C SER A 181 -0.52 -1.47 6.98
N VAL A 182 -0.77 -2.32 7.98
CA VAL A 182 -0.09 -2.29 9.27
C VAL A 182 1.37 -2.66 9.11
N CYS A 183 1.67 -3.80 8.48
CA CYS A 183 3.05 -4.27 8.34
C CYS A 183 3.89 -3.40 7.39
N GLN A 184 3.31 -2.43 6.68
CA GLN A 184 4.03 -1.55 5.77
C GLN A 184 3.93 -0.07 6.16
N MET A 185 3.31 0.28 7.30
CA MET A 185 3.05 1.68 7.64
C MET A 185 4.32 2.53 7.86
N PHE A 186 5.46 1.88 8.12
CA PHE A 186 6.76 2.52 8.32
C PHE A 186 7.84 2.06 7.32
N THR A 187 7.43 1.55 6.15
CA THR A 187 8.34 1.17 5.07
C THR A 187 8.03 1.95 3.79
N TYR A 188 8.88 1.82 2.77
CA TYR A 188 8.61 2.31 1.41
C TYR A 188 7.94 1.28 0.50
N TYR A 189 7.57 0.11 1.02
CA TYR A 189 6.73 -0.81 0.26
C TYR A 189 5.42 -0.09 -0.08
N VAL A 190 4.89 -0.30 -1.27
CA VAL A 190 3.72 0.45 -1.75
C VAL A 190 2.39 -0.29 -1.56
N ASP A 191 2.42 -1.54 -1.10
CA ASP A 191 1.23 -2.39 -1.01
C ASP A 191 0.25 -1.91 0.07
N GLY A 192 0.77 -1.40 1.18
CA GLY A 192 -0.02 -0.78 2.23
C GLY A 192 -0.78 0.44 1.73
N GLN A 193 -0.15 1.26 0.88
CA GLN A 193 -0.81 2.41 0.25
C GLN A 193 -1.89 1.95 -0.74
N LEU A 194 -1.59 0.92 -1.55
CA LEU A 194 -2.58 0.30 -2.44
C LEU A 194 -3.78 -0.22 -1.64
N SER A 195 -3.54 -0.94 -0.54
CA SER A 195 -4.57 -1.46 0.36
C SER A 195 -5.50 -0.36 0.87
N SER A 196 -4.93 0.73 1.39
CA SER A 196 -5.71 1.89 1.84
C SER A 196 -6.50 2.54 0.71
N LEU A 197 -5.91 2.71 -0.48
CA LEU A 197 -6.59 3.30 -1.65
C LEU A 197 -7.74 2.45 -2.16
N LEU A 198 -7.63 1.12 -2.13
CA LEU A 198 -8.73 0.21 -2.45
C LEU A 198 -9.85 0.30 -1.40
N GLY A 199 -9.52 0.41 -0.11
CA GLY A 199 -10.49 0.68 0.96
C GLY A 199 -11.23 2.01 0.77
N ILE A 200 -10.50 3.09 0.46
CA ILE A 200 -11.07 4.40 0.14
C ILE A 200 -11.99 4.30 -1.09
N THR A 201 -11.56 3.59 -2.13
CA THR A 201 -12.36 3.36 -3.35
C THR A 201 -13.69 2.69 -3.00
N ILE A 202 -13.66 1.59 -2.24
CA ILE A 202 -14.88 0.88 -1.81
C ILE A 202 -15.78 1.79 -0.98
N GLY A 203 -15.23 2.55 -0.03
CA GLY A 203 -15.98 3.51 0.78
C GLY A 203 -16.66 4.59 -0.08
N LEU A 204 -15.94 5.15 -1.06
CA LEU A 204 -16.48 6.13 -2.00
C LEU A 204 -17.58 5.55 -2.90
N LEU A 205 -17.41 4.32 -3.41
CA LEU A 205 -18.43 3.64 -4.19
C LEU A 205 -19.73 3.45 -3.38
N ILE A 206 -19.63 3.07 -2.10
CA ILE A 206 -20.77 3.01 -1.20
C ILE A 206 -21.40 4.39 -0.99
N LEU A 207 -20.59 5.43 -0.73
CA LEU A 207 -21.09 6.80 -0.55
C LEU A 207 -21.83 7.31 -1.77
N ILE A 208 -21.28 7.13 -2.97
CA ILE A 208 -21.88 7.55 -4.25
C ILE A 208 -23.15 6.75 -4.54
N TYR A 209 -23.16 5.44 -4.27
CA TYR A 209 -24.36 4.62 -4.40
C TYR A 209 -25.53 5.14 -3.54
N ARG A 210 -25.22 5.60 -2.33
CA ARG A 210 -26.22 6.04 -1.35
C ARG A 210 -26.64 7.50 -1.53
N ARG A 211 -25.69 8.39 -1.83
CA ARG A 211 -25.88 9.84 -1.97
C ARG A 211 -24.90 10.36 -3.04
N PRO A 212 -25.25 10.26 -4.33
CA PRO A 212 -24.39 10.72 -5.41
C PRO A 212 -24.31 12.24 -5.42
N ASP A 213 -23.10 12.77 -5.63
CA ASP A 213 -22.87 14.15 -6.03
C ASP A 213 -21.50 14.28 -6.71
N ARG A 214 -21.35 15.39 -7.45
CA ARG A 214 -20.15 15.71 -8.23
C ARG A 214 -18.87 15.78 -7.40
N PHE A 215 -18.94 16.19 -6.14
CA PHE A 215 -17.73 16.30 -5.30
C PHE A 215 -17.19 14.91 -4.97
N LYS A 216 -18.06 13.98 -4.55
CA LYS A 216 -17.66 12.59 -4.31
C LYS A 216 -17.12 11.91 -5.56
N MET A 217 -17.72 12.18 -6.72
CA MET A 217 -17.24 11.63 -8.01
C MET A 217 -15.87 12.20 -8.41
N ALA A 218 -15.64 13.49 -8.20
CA ALA A 218 -14.32 14.11 -8.39
C ALA A 218 -13.28 13.52 -7.43
N VAL A 219 -13.62 13.31 -6.16
CA VAL A 219 -12.73 12.62 -5.20
C VAL A 219 -12.43 11.19 -5.66
N LEU A 220 -13.43 10.46 -6.15
CA LEU A 220 -13.21 9.12 -6.71
C LEU A 220 -12.25 9.15 -7.91
N ALA A 221 -12.37 10.13 -8.81
CA ALA A 221 -11.44 10.30 -9.91
C ALA A 221 -10.00 10.55 -9.44
N LEU A 222 -9.80 11.37 -8.40
CA LEU A 222 -8.49 11.57 -7.78
C LEU A 222 -7.94 10.29 -7.15
N VAL A 223 -8.79 9.49 -6.49
CA VAL A 223 -8.39 8.20 -5.91
C VAL A 223 -8.04 7.19 -7.02
N VAL A 224 -8.72 7.21 -8.16
CA VAL A 224 -8.37 6.41 -9.35
C VAL A 224 -6.96 6.78 -9.84
N ILE A 225 -6.66 8.08 -9.98
CA ILE A 225 -5.32 8.57 -10.35
C ILE A 225 -4.26 8.06 -9.37
N LEU A 226 -4.50 8.16 -8.06
CA LEU A 226 -3.58 7.69 -7.03
C LEU A 226 -3.38 6.16 -7.10
N THR A 227 -4.47 5.41 -7.27
CA THR A 227 -4.43 3.93 -7.26
C THR A 227 -3.69 3.38 -8.48
N ILE A 228 -3.89 3.99 -9.66
CA ILE A 228 -3.10 3.66 -10.86
C ILE A 228 -1.60 3.90 -10.61
N ASN A 229 -1.25 4.99 -9.93
CA ASN A 229 0.13 5.44 -9.81
C ASN A 229 0.88 4.94 -8.57
N VAL A 230 0.22 4.23 -7.65
CA VAL A 230 0.88 3.69 -6.45
C VAL A 230 1.60 2.37 -6.73
N LYS A 231 1.00 1.50 -7.55
CA LYS A 231 1.53 0.18 -7.92
C LYS A 231 0.91 -0.25 -9.26
N LEU A 232 1.67 -0.97 -10.09
CA LEU A 232 1.26 -1.36 -11.44
C LEU A 232 -0.12 -2.08 -11.46
N ASN A 233 -0.34 -2.99 -10.51
CA ASN A 233 -1.58 -3.75 -10.37
C ASN A 233 -2.77 -2.91 -9.88
N GLY A 234 -2.51 -1.75 -9.29
CA GLY A 234 -3.55 -0.83 -8.84
C GLY A 234 -4.44 -0.36 -9.99
N ALA A 235 -3.89 -0.21 -11.20
CA ALA A 235 -4.67 0.11 -12.40
C ALA A 235 -5.72 -0.97 -12.72
N LEU A 236 -5.32 -2.25 -12.68
CA LEU A 236 -6.23 -3.38 -12.91
C LEU A 236 -7.31 -3.45 -11.82
N TYR A 237 -6.91 -3.35 -10.55
CA TYR A 237 -7.84 -3.43 -9.43
C TYR A 237 -8.86 -2.31 -9.43
N VAL A 238 -8.42 -1.06 -9.63
CA VAL A 238 -9.34 0.06 -9.63
C VAL A 238 -10.28 -0.02 -10.84
N ALA A 239 -9.80 -0.44 -12.02
CA ALA A 239 -10.65 -0.63 -13.20
C ALA A 239 -11.75 -1.68 -12.97
N ILE A 240 -11.41 -2.84 -12.38
CA ILE A 240 -12.39 -3.89 -12.05
C ILE A 240 -13.41 -3.37 -11.03
N LEU A 241 -12.94 -2.74 -9.94
CA LEU A 241 -13.81 -2.26 -8.87
C LEU A 241 -14.73 -1.13 -9.36
N THR A 242 -14.19 -0.07 -9.97
CA THR A 242 -15.00 1.09 -10.37
C THR A 242 -15.81 0.80 -11.63
N GLY A 243 -15.25 0.11 -12.62
CA GLY A 243 -15.95 -0.24 -13.87
C GLY A 243 -17.06 -1.25 -13.62
N GLY A 244 -16.77 -2.34 -12.90
CA GLY A 244 -17.77 -3.35 -12.55
C GLY A 244 -18.89 -2.78 -11.66
N TYR A 245 -18.53 -1.93 -10.68
CA TYR A 245 -19.54 -1.31 -9.83
C TYR A 245 -20.35 -0.23 -10.57
N TRP A 246 -19.74 0.50 -11.50
CA TRP A 246 -20.45 1.41 -12.38
C TRP A 246 -21.46 0.68 -13.27
N LEU A 247 -21.12 -0.48 -13.84
CA LEU A 247 -22.08 -1.30 -14.62
C LEU A 247 -23.30 -1.65 -13.78
N PHE A 248 -23.08 -2.13 -12.55
CA PHE A 248 -24.16 -2.39 -11.60
C PHE A 248 -24.96 -1.12 -11.28
N TYR A 249 -24.27 -0.01 -10.98
CA TYR A 249 -24.88 1.28 -10.68
C TYR A 249 -25.74 1.75 -11.87
N ALA A 250 -25.26 1.68 -13.10
CA ALA A 250 -25.95 2.17 -14.29
C ALA A 250 -27.25 1.39 -14.61
N VAL A 251 -27.32 0.13 -14.18
CA VAL A 251 -28.52 -0.72 -14.28
C VAL A 251 -29.53 -0.38 -13.18
N VAL A 252 -29.07 -0.27 -11.92
CA VAL A 252 -29.94 -0.09 -10.75
C VAL A 252 -30.31 1.37 -10.48
N LYS A 253 -29.43 2.31 -10.87
CA LYS A 253 -29.55 3.76 -10.69
C LYS A 253 -29.41 4.44 -12.05
N LYS A 254 -30.53 4.92 -12.59
CA LYS A 254 -30.54 5.65 -13.87
C LYS A 254 -29.95 7.07 -13.77
N ALA A 255 -30.12 7.72 -12.62
CA ALA A 255 -29.58 9.06 -12.36
C ALA A 255 -28.06 9.04 -12.18
N HIS A 256 -27.37 10.11 -12.61
CA HIS A 256 -25.92 10.33 -12.48
C HIS A 256 -24.99 9.26 -13.09
N ARG A 257 -25.51 8.23 -13.77
CA ARG A 257 -24.68 7.16 -14.35
C ARG A 257 -23.67 7.66 -15.38
N THR A 258 -24.06 8.65 -16.19
CA THR A 258 -23.21 9.26 -17.22
C THR A 258 -22.17 10.18 -16.59
N GLU A 259 -22.57 10.94 -15.58
CA GLU A 259 -21.67 11.80 -14.81
C GLU A 259 -20.59 10.97 -14.10
N LEU A 260 -20.98 9.88 -13.42
CA LEU A 260 -20.04 8.95 -12.80
C LEU A 260 -19.09 8.33 -13.84
N ALA A 261 -19.61 7.90 -14.99
CA ALA A 261 -18.77 7.39 -16.08
C ALA A 261 -17.74 8.43 -16.54
N ALA A 262 -18.16 9.68 -16.74
CA ALA A 262 -17.28 10.76 -17.17
C ALA A 262 -16.15 11.01 -16.15
N TRP A 263 -16.46 11.07 -14.85
CA TRP A 263 -15.44 11.23 -13.81
C TRP A 263 -14.46 10.05 -13.75
N LEU A 264 -14.96 8.81 -13.91
CA LEU A 264 -14.09 7.62 -13.98
C LEU A 264 -13.17 7.66 -15.21
N MET A 265 -13.69 8.09 -16.37
CA MET A 265 -12.91 8.27 -17.59
C MET A 265 -11.83 9.35 -17.41
N VAL A 266 -12.17 10.50 -16.83
CA VAL A 266 -11.20 11.57 -16.50
C VAL A 266 -10.12 11.03 -15.56
N GLY A 267 -10.50 10.33 -14.49
CA GLY A 267 -9.54 9.71 -13.56
C GLY A 267 -8.63 8.68 -14.23
N GLY A 268 -9.18 7.84 -15.11
CA GLY A 268 -8.43 6.83 -15.86
C GLY A 268 -7.44 7.44 -16.86
N ILE A 269 -7.90 8.40 -17.67
CA ILE A 269 -7.07 9.07 -18.68
C ILE A 269 -5.97 9.89 -18.02
N LEU A 270 -6.29 10.72 -17.02
CA LEU A 270 -5.27 11.49 -16.31
C LEU A 270 -4.34 10.59 -15.51
N GLY A 271 -4.87 9.51 -14.94
CA GLY A 271 -4.12 8.55 -14.14
C GLY A 271 -3.08 7.78 -14.96
N GLY A 272 -3.50 7.16 -16.07
CA GLY A 272 -2.63 6.37 -16.93
C GLY A 272 -1.84 7.20 -17.93
N GLY A 273 -2.49 8.15 -18.60
CA GLY A 273 -1.92 8.89 -19.73
C GLY A 273 -1.06 10.09 -19.34
N PHE A 274 -1.34 10.75 -18.21
CA PHE A 274 -0.60 11.95 -17.79
C PHE A 274 0.25 11.71 -16.54
N VAL A 275 -0.36 11.43 -15.39
CA VAL A 275 0.40 11.22 -14.15
C VAL A 275 1.29 9.98 -14.26
N GLY A 276 0.74 8.92 -14.85
CA GLY A 276 1.40 7.65 -15.09
C GLY A 276 2.11 7.56 -16.44
N PHE A 277 2.35 8.68 -17.11
CA PHE A 277 3.02 8.73 -18.42
C PHE A 277 4.28 7.85 -18.46
N SER A 278 5.06 7.84 -17.38
CA SER A 278 6.00 6.76 -17.07
C SER A 278 5.46 5.92 -15.89
N PRO A 279 5.34 4.58 -16.01
CA PRO A 279 5.76 3.74 -17.13
C PRO A 279 4.71 3.55 -18.25
N TYR A 280 3.44 3.93 -18.05
CA TYR A 280 2.33 3.40 -18.87
C TYR A 280 2.35 3.84 -20.35
N VAL A 281 2.87 5.02 -20.65
CA VAL A 281 2.97 5.52 -22.02
C VAL A 281 4.36 5.26 -22.55
N THR A 282 5.39 5.80 -21.90
CA THR A 282 6.77 5.73 -22.40
C THR A 282 7.26 4.29 -22.49
N GLN A 283 7.13 3.50 -21.42
CA GLN A 283 7.74 2.17 -21.38
C GLN A 283 6.94 1.14 -22.15
N PHE A 284 5.61 1.21 -22.11
CA PHE A 284 4.78 0.26 -22.86
C PHE A 284 4.89 0.47 -24.36
N ILE A 285 4.92 1.72 -24.84
CA ILE A 285 5.13 2.00 -26.26
C ILE A 285 6.54 1.55 -26.66
N ASN A 286 7.57 1.93 -25.89
CA ASN A 286 8.93 1.53 -26.18
C ASN A 286 9.09 0.00 -26.22
N LYS A 287 8.50 -0.74 -25.27
CA LYS A 287 8.58 -2.21 -25.26
C LYS A 287 7.72 -2.88 -26.30
N LEU A 288 6.54 -2.35 -26.60
CA LEU A 288 5.77 -2.81 -27.74
C LEU A 288 6.59 -2.72 -29.04
N ILE A 289 7.30 -1.60 -29.26
CA ILE A 289 8.14 -1.42 -30.45
C ILE A 289 9.36 -2.35 -30.42
N THR A 290 10.08 -2.46 -29.30
CA THR A 290 11.35 -3.22 -29.25
C THR A 290 11.18 -4.73 -29.12
N THR A 291 10.12 -5.22 -28.46
CA THR A 291 9.94 -6.64 -28.14
C THR A 291 8.61 -7.22 -28.61
N GLY A 292 7.73 -6.42 -29.23
CA GLY A 292 6.38 -6.84 -29.63
C GLY A 292 5.42 -7.08 -28.45
N ASN A 293 5.87 -6.88 -27.21
CA ASN A 293 5.07 -7.09 -26.00
C ASN A 293 5.16 -5.84 -25.10
N PRO A 294 4.06 -5.08 -24.91
CA PRO A 294 4.06 -3.88 -24.08
C PRO A 294 4.32 -4.16 -22.60
N PHE A 295 4.12 -5.41 -22.14
CA PHE A 295 4.30 -5.84 -20.76
C PHE A 295 5.66 -6.48 -20.49
N HIS A 296 6.52 -6.59 -21.51
CA HIS A 296 7.85 -7.17 -21.33
C HIS A 296 8.60 -6.49 -20.17
N PRO A 297 9.25 -7.25 -19.27
CA PRO A 297 9.53 -8.69 -19.31
C PRO A 297 8.43 -9.54 -18.65
N TYR A 298 7.36 -8.93 -18.15
CA TYR A 298 6.23 -9.70 -17.65
C TYR A 298 5.53 -10.42 -18.80
N ALA A 299 5.08 -11.66 -18.52
CA ALA A 299 4.32 -12.45 -19.47
C ALA A 299 2.97 -11.80 -19.85
N GLY A 300 2.51 -10.84 -19.03
CA GLY A 300 1.33 -10.02 -19.28
C GLY A 300 0.94 -9.22 -18.04
N TRP A 301 -0.13 -8.41 -18.14
CA TRP A 301 -0.58 -7.57 -17.02
C TRP A 301 -1.01 -8.35 -15.78
N THR A 302 -1.32 -9.65 -15.91
CA THR A 302 -1.82 -10.47 -14.80
C THR A 302 -0.73 -11.14 -13.97
N SER A 303 0.55 -11.04 -14.36
CA SER A 303 1.67 -11.63 -13.61
C SER A 303 2.76 -10.59 -13.41
N VAL A 304 3.05 -10.30 -12.14
CA VAL A 304 4.04 -9.28 -11.76
C VAL A 304 5.21 -9.88 -10.98
N VAL A 305 5.13 -11.16 -10.61
CA VAL A 305 6.24 -11.92 -10.02
C VAL A 305 6.38 -13.25 -10.76
N GLY A 306 7.19 -13.25 -11.83
CA GLY A 306 7.29 -14.38 -12.74
C GLY A 306 8.02 -15.62 -12.19
N LEU A 307 8.72 -15.52 -11.05
CA LEU A 307 9.68 -16.56 -10.62
C LEU A 307 9.26 -17.35 -9.37
N GLU A 308 8.52 -16.77 -8.43
CA GLU A 308 8.35 -17.39 -7.10
C GLU A 308 7.12 -18.30 -6.96
N SER A 309 6.09 -18.13 -7.81
CA SER A 309 4.88 -18.96 -7.74
C SER A 309 5.13 -20.45 -8.05
N PRO A 310 5.92 -20.80 -9.08
CA PRO A 310 6.34 -22.19 -9.34
C PRO A 310 7.07 -22.86 -8.18
N GLU A 311 7.91 -22.11 -7.46
CA GLU A 311 8.71 -22.65 -6.35
C GLU A 311 7.82 -23.11 -5.20
N ILE A 312 6.77 -22.35 -4.88
CA ILE A 312 5.89 -22.64 -3.73
C ILE A 312 4.80 -23.66 -4.08
N PHE A 313 4.18 -23.55 -5.26
CA PHE A 313 2.96 -24.30 -5.60
C PHE A 313 3.14 -25.30 -6.75
N GLY A 314 4.31 -25.34 -7.38
CA GLY A 314 4.54 -26.10 -8.60
C GLY A 314 3.89 -25.48 -9.85
N ASN A 315 4.20 -26.07 -11.01
CA ASN A 315 3.86 -25.51 -12.33
C ASN A 315 2.40 -25.74 -12.79
N GLY A 316 1.57 -26.47 -12.04
CA GLY A 316 0.22 -26.87 -12.49
C GLY A 316 -0.97 -26.28 -11.72
N MET A 317 -0.72 -25.62 -10.59
CA MET A 317 -1.82 -25.20 -9.71
C MET A 317 -2.50 -23.92 -10.20
N ASP A 318 -3.83 -23.90 -10.25
CA ASP A 318 -4.60 -22.72 -10.65
C ASP A 318 -4.64 -21.64 -9.54
N ARG A 319 -5.03 -20.42 -9.92
CA ARG A 319 -5.00 -19.23 -9.05
C ARG A 319 -5.94 -19.35 -7.85
N VAL A 320 -7.09 -20.01 -7.99
CA VAL A 320 -8.06 -20.19 -6.91
C VAL A 320 -7.49 -21.16 -5.89
N SER A 321 -6.92 -22.28 -6.35
CA SER A 321 -6.26 -23.26 -5.49
C SER A 321 -5.07 -22.65 -4.73
N ARG A 322 -4.22 -21.86 -5.39
CA ARG A 322 -3.10 -21.15 -4.72
C ARG A 322 -3.60 -20.20 -3.65
N LEU A 323 -4.63 -19.40 -3.96
CA LEU A 323 -5.25 -18.50 -2.98
C LEU A 323 -5.80 -19.28 -1.80
N ALA A 324 -6.58 -20.33 -2.03
CA ALA A 324 -7.14 -21.17 -0.98
C ALA A 324 -6.04 -21.76 -0.10
N ILE A 325 -5.02 -22.40 -0.68
CA ILE A 325 -3.90 -22.96 0.07
C ILE A 325 -3.24 -21.88 0.93
N SER A 326 -2.96 -20.70 0.38
CA SER A 326 -2.35 -19.61 1.15
C SER A 326 -3.23 -19.14 2.32
N LEU A 327 -4.54 -19.03 2.12
CA LEU A 327 -5.48 -18.63 3.18
C LEU A 327 -5.56 -19.66 4.32
N PHE A 328 -5.37 -20.95 4.02
CA PHE A 328 -5.44 -22.05 4.99
C PHE A 328 -4.06 -22.59 5.42
N SER A 329 -2.99 -21.93 5.03
CA SER A 329 -1.63 -22.29 5.43
C SER A 329 -1.18 -21.54 6.67
N LYS A 330 -0.18 -22.11 7.33
CA LYS A 330 0.62 -21.46 8.35
C LYS A 330 1.27 -20.19 7.79
N SER A 331 1.36 -19.15 8.61
CA SER A 331 1.97 -17.87 8.21
C SER A 331 3.48 -18.04 8.10
N GLU A 332 4.04 -17.94 6.88
CA GLU A 332 5.46 -18.23 6.62
C GLU A 332 6.07 -17.29 5.56
N VAL A 333 7.39 -17.05 5.68
CA VAL A 333 8.17 -16.26 4.71
C VAL A 333 8.78 -17.15 3.64
N LEU A 334 9.54 -18.20 3.95
CA LEU A 334 10.31 -18.94 2.93
C LEU A 334 10.66 -20.36 3.40
N LEU A 335 9.68 -21.26 3.46
CA LEU A 335 9.93 -22.71 3.55
C LEU A 335 8.98 -23.46 2.61
N ILE A 336 9.56 -24.16 1.64
CA ILE A 336 8.89 -25.18 0.84
C ILE A 336 9.14 -26.51 1.58
N PRO A 337 8.12 -27.36 1.79
CA PRO A 337 6.72 -27.19 1.36
C PRO A 337 5.89 -26.33 2.33
N PHE A 338 4.84 -25.68 1.79
CA PHE A 338 3.84 -25.00 2.61
C PHE A 338 3.15 -25.98 3.58
N LYS A 339 2.71 -25.49 4.74
CA LYS A 339 2.04 -26.29 5.77
C LYS A 339 0.62 -25.82 5.96
N LEU A 340 -0.35 -26.66 5.61
CA LEU A 340 -1.76 -26.41 5.91
C LEU A 340 -1.99 -26.45 7.42
N LYS A 341 -2.93 -25.64 7.89
CA LYS A 341 -3.39 -25.64 9.27
C LYS A 341 -4.90 -25.69 9.34
N LEU A 342 -5.38 -26.23 10.45
CA LEU A 342 -6.80 -26.21 10.75
C LEU A 342 -7.24 -24.77 11.05
N PRO A 343 -8.42 -24.35 10.57
CA PRO A 343 -8.99 -23.04 10.88
C PRO A 343 -9.08 -22.81 12.39
N PHE A 344 -8.99 -21.54 12.80
CA PHE A 344 -9.03 -21.09 14.21
C PHE A 344 -7.82 -21.50 15.09
N MET A 345 -6.93 -22.35 14.60
CA MET A 345 -5.72 -22.74 15.32
C MET A 345 -4.49 -22.03 14.76
N PHE A 346 -3.57 -21.67 15.65
CA PHE A 346 -2.28 -21.10 15.28
C PHE A 346 -1.23 -21.40 16.36
N SER A 347 0.03 -21.32 15.97
CA SER A 347 1.17 -21.46 16.89
C SER A 347 1.91 -20.12 17.06
N LEU A 348 2.52 -19.90 18.24
CA LEU A 348 3.16 -18.60 18.56
C LEU A 348 4.34 -18.25 17.66
N ASP A 349 4.98 -19.23 17.05
CA ASP A 349 6.06 -19.02 16.07
C ASP A 349 5.55 -18.43 14.75
N GLU A 350 4.28 -18.62 14.38
CA GLU A 350 3.65 -17.91 13.23
C GLU A 350 3.66 -16.39 13.40
N LEU A 351 3.74 -15.92 14.64
CA LEU A 351 3.74 -14.49 14.91
C LEU A 351 5.06 -13.83 14.55
N GLN A 352 6.16 -14.59 14.49
CA GLN A 352 7.49 -14.04 14.22
C GLN A 352 7.63 -13.52 12.79
N VAL A 353 6.92 -14.12 11.83
CA VAL A 353 7.02 -13.71 10.42
C VAL A 353 6.40 -12.34 10.16
N PHE A 354 5.45 -11.91 10.99
CA PHE A 354 4.84 -10.57 10.91
C PHE A 354 5.74 -9.45 11.42
N ALA A 355 6.96 -9.76 11.87
CA ALA A 355 8.03 -8.77 12.02
C ALA A 355 8.40 -8.12 10.67
N PHE A 356 8.19 -8.84 9.56
CA PHE A 356 8.53 -8.38 8.22
C PHE A 356 7.28 -8.01 7.41
N PRO A 357 7.37 -7.04 6.48
CA PRO A 357 6.26 -6.60 5.63
C PRO A 357 5.82 -7.60 4.56
N ASP A 358 6.41 -8.80 4.54
CA ASP A 358 6.52 -9.62 3.33
C ASP A 358 6.21 -11.11 3.54
N VAL A 359 5.25 -11.41 4.43
CA VAL A 359 4.79 -12.78 4.67
C VAL A 359 4.23 -13.36 3.36
N ARG A 360 4.83 -14.46 2.88
CA ARG A 360 4.54 -15.02 1.54
C ARG A 360 3.25 -15.81 1.54
N VAL A 361 3.10 -16.73 2.49
CA VAL A 361 1.92 -17.59 2.63
C VAL A 361 1.24 -17.32 3.96
N GLY A 362 -0.09 -17.27 4.01
CA GLY A 362 -0.83 -16.96 5.25
C GLY A 362 -0.73 -15.48 5.68
N GLY A 363 -0.37 -14.58 4.76
CA GLY A 363 -0.04 -13.18 5.08
C GLY A 363 -1.17 -12.29 5.62
N PHE A 364 -2.41 -12.77 5.69
CA PHE A 364 -3.51 -12.05 6.35
C PHE A 364 -3.59 -12.31 7.85
N GLY A 365 -2.76 -13.19 8.40
CA GLY A 365 -2.67 -13.42 9.83
C GLY A 365 -3.04 -14.83 10.28
N PRO A 366 -2.64 -15.18 11.51
CA PRO A 366 -2.79 -16.53 12.04
C PRO A 366 -4.25 -16.98 12.18
N LEU A 367 -5.19 -16.06 12.37
CA LEU A 367 -6.61 -16.37 12.62
C LEU A 367 -7.50 -16.13 11.39
N PHE A 368 -6.93 -15.73 10.25
CA PHE A 368 -7.71 -15.35 9.07
C PHE A 368 -8.44 -16.52 8.42
N SER A 369 -7.87 -17.72 8.41
CA SER A 369 -8.54 -18.94 7.92
C SER A 369 -9.86 -19.20 8.64
N GLY A 370 -9.89 -19.01 9.96
CA GLY A 370 -11.12 -19.09 10.76
C GLY A 370 -12.14 -18.01 10.39
N ALA A 371 -11.67 -16.79 10.10
CA ALA A 371 -12.55 -15.70 9.68
C ALA A 371 -13.22 -15.98 8.33
N ILE A 372 -12.51 -16.63 7.40
CA ILE A 372 -13.06 -17.06 6.11
C ILE A 372 -14.13 -18.14 6.31
N VAL A 373 -13.84 -19.19 7.08
CA VAL A 373 -14.81 -20.27 7.37
C VAL A 373 -16.08 -19.70 8.02
N LEU A 374 -15.91 -18.84 9.02
CA LEU A 374 -17.03 -18.20 9.69
C LEU A 374 -17.82 -17.27 8.76
N SER A 375 -17.16 -16.59 7.84
CA SER A 375 -17.81 -15.75 6.83
C SER A 375 -18.68 -16.57 5.88
N VAL A 376 -18.17 -17.71 5.38
CA VAL A 376 -18.95 -18.63 4.53
C VAL A 376 -20.17 -19.16 5.28
N ALA A 377 -20.00 -19.59 6.54
CA ALA A 377 -21.10 -20.07 7.37
C ALA A 377 -22.17 -18.98 7.61
N ILE A 378 -21.76 -17.74 7.89
CA ILE A 378 -22.67 -16.60 8.04
C ILE A 378 -23.43 -16.36 6.73
N LEU A 379 -22.74 -16.30 5.58
CA LEU A 379 -23.39 -16.07 4.29
C LEU A 379 -24.40 -17.17 3.94
N ALA A 380 -24.08 -18.44 4.20
CA ALA A 380 -25.01 -19.56 3.99
C ALA A 380 -26.28 -19.41 4.83
N VAL A 381 -26.15 -19.08 6.12
CA VAL A 381 -27.29 -18.82 7.01
C VAL A 381 -28.10 -17.60 6.54
N LEU A 382 -27.42 -16.52 6.15
CA LEU A 382 -28.09 -15.31 5.64
C LEU A 382 -28.86 -15.60 4.36
N PHE A 383 -28.32 -16.44 3.48
CA PHE A 383 -28.98 -16.85 2.25
C PHE A 383 -30.21 -17.71 2.52
N TRP A 384 -30.10 -18.74 3.36
CA TRP A 384 -31.22 -19.64 3.65
C TRP A 384 -32.34 -18.98 4.47
N LYS A 385 -31.99 -18.22 5.51
CA LYS A 385 -32.97 -17.66 6.46
C LYS A 385 -33.44 -16.25 6.10
N TYR A 386 -32.60 -15.44 5.46
CA TYR A 386 -32.85 -14.01 5.26
C TYR A 386 -32.73 -13.57 3.79
N ARG A 387 -32.96 -14.48 2.84
CA ARG A 387 -32.81 -14.26 1.38
C ARG A 387 -33.30 -12.90 0.89
N ARG A 388 -34.52 -12.49 1.26
CA ARG A 388 -35.10 -11.20 0.83
C ARG A 388 -34.28 -10.00 1.33
N ARG A 389 -33.85 -10.01 2.60
CA ARG A 389 -33.04 -8.93 3.18
C ARG A 389 -31.62 -8.94 2.62
N LEU A 390 -31.08 -10.11 2.30
CA LEU A 390 -29.78 -10.26 1.63
C LEU A 390 -29.80 -9.63 0.23
N LEU A 391 -30.88 -9.83 -0.54
CA LEU A 391 -31.07 -9.17 -1.83
C LEU A 391 -31.19 -7.65 -1.71
N CYS A 392 -31.79 -7.12 -0.64
CA CYS A 392 -31.77 -5.66 -0.39
C CYS A 392 -30.34 -5.12 -0.16
N ALA A 393 -29.40 -5.98 0.26
CA ALA A 393 -27.99 -5.67 0.39
C ALA A 393 -27.17 -6.00 -0.87
N ALA A 394 -27.80 -6.26 -2.02
CA ALA A 394 -27.13 -6.71 -3.25
C ALA A 394 -25.92 -5.87 -3.66
N HIS A 395 -25.98 -4.54 -3.52
CA HIS A 395 -24.83 -3.67 -3.81
C HIS A 395 -23.54 -4.04 -3.03
N LEU A 396 -23.67 -4.53 -1.78
CA LEU A 396 -22.52 -5.02 -0.99
C LEU A 396 -22.03 -6.38 -1.48
N LEU A 397 -22.94 -7.25 -1.94
CA LEU A 397 -22.58 -8.54 -2.53
C LEU A 397 -21.86 -8.36 -3.87
N VAL A 398 -22.31 -7.39 -4.69
CA VAL A 398 -21.61 -7.00 -5.91
C VAL A 398 -20.21 -6.50 -5.59
N LEU A 399 -20.04 -5.65 -4.57
CA LEU A 399 -18.69 -5.24 -4.13
C LEU A 399 -17.85 -6.43 -3.68
N MET A 400 -18.41 -7.36 -2.90
CA MET A 400 -17.73 -8.58 -2.48
C MET A 400 -17.27 -9.43 -3.69
N SER A 401 -18.12 -9.58 -4.70
CA SER A 401 -17.78 -10.27 -5.95
C SER A 401 -16.67 -9.55 -6.72
N LEU A 402 -16.74 -8.21 -6.84
CA LEU A 402 -15.71 -7.43 -7.53
C LEU A 402 -14.37 -7.46 -6.79
N ILE A 403 -14.37 -7.45 -5.46
CA ILE A 403 -13.17 -7.67 -4.64
C ILE A 403 -12.54 -9.02 -4.98
N PHE A 404 -13.35 -10.09 -4.98
CA PHE A 404 -12.88 -11.44 -5.29
C PHE A 404 -12.35 -11.56 -6.72
N ILE A 405 -13.08 -11.05 -7.72
CA ILE A 405 -12.67 -11.02 -9.13
C ILE A 405 -11.36 -10.23 -9.30
N SER A 406 -11.26 -9.06 -8.64
CA SER A 406 -10.04 -8.26 -8.71
C SER A 406 -8.83 -9.01 -8.14
N ALA A 407 -8.99 -9.74 -7.04
CA ALA A 407 -7.91 -10.54 -6.47
C ALA A 407 -7.46 -11.64 -7.43
N LEU A 408 -8.39 -12.46 -7.95
CA LEU A 408 -8.09 -13.59 -8.85
C LEU A 408 -7.56 -13.18 -10.23
N SER A 409 -7.76 -11.92 -10.62
CA SER A 409 -7.22 -11.39 -11.88
C SER A 409 -5.68 -11.42 -11.91
N LEU A 410 -5.01 -11.49 -10.74
CA LEU A 410 -3.57 -11.61 -10.61
C LEU A 410 -3.13 -13.06 -10.32
N SER A 411 -2.05 -13.54 -10.93
CA SER A 411 -1.48 -14.87 -10.63
C SER A 411 -0.92 -14.99 -9.23
N GLU A 412 -0.47 -13.88 -8.65
CA GLU A 412 0.10 -13.81 -7.30
C GLU A 412 -0.96 -13.49 -6.22
N SER A 413 -2.24 -13.74 -6.50
CA SER A 413 -3.34 -13.44 -5.58
C SER A 413 -3.22 -14.12 -4.22
N TRP A 414 -2.45 -15.20 -4.15
CA TRP A 414 -2.14 -15.95 -2.93
C TRP A 414 -1.27 -15.17 -1.94
N TRP A 415 -0.58 -14.13 -2.39
CA TRP A 415 0.31 -13.33 -1.54
C TRP A 415 -0.40 -12.06 -1.08
N ALA A 416 -0.57 -11.91 0.24
CA ALA A 416 -1.42 -10.87 0.82
C ALA A 416 -1.08 -9.45 0.35
N ARG A 417 0.20 -9.11 0.18
CA ARG A 417 0.63 -7.79 -0.30
C ARG A 417 0.23 -7.51 -1.75
N PHE A 418 0.04 -8.56 -2.55
CA PHE A 418 -0.40 -8.43 -3.94
C PHE A 418 -1.91 -8.33 -4.06
N ALA A 419 -2.68 -9.02 -3.21
CA ALA A 419 -4.15 -8.95 -3.20
C ALA A 419 -4.72 -8.43 -1.87
N PRO A 420 -4.29 -7.26 -1.36
CA PRO A 420 -4.66 -6.79 -0.02
C PRO A 420 -6.17 -6.63 0.19
N GLN A 421 -6.93 -6.41 -0.89
CA GLN A 421 -8.38 -6.29 -0.87
C GLN A 421 -9.11 -7.57 -0.42
N VAL A 422 -8.47 -8.75 -0.45
CA VAL A 422 -9.07 -10.00 0.04
C VAL A 422 -9.44 -9.89 1.53
N TRP A 423 -8.71 -9.07 2.30
CA TRP A 423 -9.05 -8.75 3.70
C TRP A 423 -10.48 -8.19 3.87
N MET A 424 -11.02 -7.53 2.84
CA MET A 424 -12.36 -6.94 2.90
C MET A 424 -13.49 -7.97 2.82
N LEU A 425 -13.25 -9.20 2.35
CA LEU A 425 -14.29 -10.22 2.21
C LEU A 425 -15.02 -10.55 3.53
N PRO A 426 -14.30 -10.92 4.62
CA PRO A 426 -14.96 -11.15 5.90
C PRO A 426 -15.57 -9.88 6.49
N LEU A 427 -15.03 -8.70 6.19
CA LEU A 427 -15.58 -7.42 6.66
C LEU A 427 -16.91 -7.08 5.98
N VAL A 428 -17.02 -7.29 4.67
CA VAL A 428 -18.31 -7.14 3.95
C VAL A 428 -19.33 -8.12 4.50
N THR A 429 -18.92 -9.36 4.79
CA THR A 429 -19.78 -10.35 5.45
C THR A 429 -20.28 -9.86 6.81
N ALA A 430 -19.38 -9.31 7.64
CA ALA A 430 -19.75 -8.76 8.94
C ALA A 430 -20.71 -7.56 8.82
N ILE A 431 -20.49 -6.66 7.86
CA ILE A 431 -21.37 -5.52 7.57
C ILE A 431 -22.78 -6.03 7.20
N VAL A 432 -22.88 -6.94 6.23
CA VAL A 432 -24.16 -7.52 5.79
C VAL A 432 -24.85 -8.24 6.96
N GLY A 433 -24.09 -9.01 7.75
CA GLY A 433 -24.58 -9.67 8.95
C GLY A 433 -25.20 -8.69 9.96
N LEU A 434 -24.49 -7.63 10.32
CA LEU A 434 -24.97 -6.60 11.26
C LEU A 434 -26.24 -5.90 10.77
N LEU A 435 -26.38 -5.69 9.45
CA LEU A 435 -27.57 -5.07 8.86
C LEU A 435 -28.80 -5.97 8.94
N ILE A 436 -28.63 -7.28 8.78
CA ILE A 436 -29.72 -8.24 8.62
C ILE A 436 -30.17 -8.86 9.96
N THR A 437 -29.22 -9.30 10.81
CA THR A 437 -29.50 -10.09 12.03
C THR A 437 -29.78 -9.24 13.26
N ARG A 438 -30.43 -8.07 13.08
CA ARG A 438 -30.61 -6.99 14.07
C ARG A 438 -30.81 -7.45 15.53
N ARG A 439 -31.55 -8.53 15.79
CA ARG A 439 -31.70 -9.18 17.10
C ARG A 439 -31.67 -10.71 16.94
N GLY A 440 -31.26 -11.43 17.99
CA GLY A 440 -31.32 -12.90 18.08
C GLY A 440 -29.98 -13.63 17.98
N LEU A 441 -30.02 -14.95 18.13
CA LEU A 441 -28.83 -15.83 18.21
C LEU A 441 -27.89 -15.72 17.01
N TRP A 442 -28.44 -15.45 15.81
CA TRP A 442 -27.69 -15.33 14.56
C TRP A 442 -26.80 -14.08 14.46
N ARG A 443 -26.81 -13.23 15.49
CA ARG A 443 -25.90 -12.09 15.62
C ARG A 443 -24.56 -12.48 16.26
N TRP A 444 -24.53 -13.53 17.08
CA TRP A 444 -23.30 -14.00 17.75
C TRP A 444 -22.19 -14.43 16.79
N PRO A 445 -22.47 -15.16 15.68
CA PRO A 445 -21.43 -15.47 14.70
C PRO A 445 -20.79 -14.23 14.09
N VAL A 446 -21.57 -13.16 13.86
CA VAL A 446 -21.05 -11.89 13.34
C VAL A 446 -20.13 -11.21 14.36
N PHE A 447 -20.48 -11.26 15.64
CA PHE A 447 -19.62 -10.73 16.70
C PHE A 447 -18.35 -11.57 16.89
N ALA A 448 -18.46 -12.90 16.82
CA ALA A 448 -17.30 -13.79 16.84
C ALA A 448 -16.36 -13.50 15.67
N LEU A 449 -16.89 -13.24 14.47
CA LEU A 449 -16.10 -12.85 13.29
C LEU A 449 -15.35 -11.55 13.53
N LEU A 450 -16.02 -10.52 14.05
CA LEU A 450 -15.37 -9.24 14.36
C LEU A 450 -14.30 -9.38 15.44
N LEU A 451 -14.59 -10.14 16.51
CA LEU A 451 -13.63 -10.42 17.57
C LEU A 451 -12.39 -11.14 17.02
N LEU A 452 -12.60 -12.13 16.15
CA LEU A 452 -11.52 -12.88 15.52
C LEU A 452 -10.62 -11.99 14.66
N LEU A 453 -11.22 -11.10 13.85
CA LEU A 453 -10.48 -10.13 13.03
C LEU A 453 -9.73 -9.10 13.90
N CYS A 454 -10.33 -8.63 14.99
CA CYS A 454 -9.67 -7.75 15.95
C CYS A 454 -8.47 -8.44 16.62
N ALA A 455 -8.65 -9.68 17.10
CA ALA A 455 -7.57 -10.45 17.71
C ALA A 455 -6.44 -10.70 16.71
N ASN A 456 -6.78 -11.07 15.48
CA ASN A 456 -5.82 -11.28 14.39
C ASN A 456 -4.96 -10.03 14.15
N ASN A 457 -5.60 -8.86 13.97
CA ASN A 457 -4.88 -7.63 13.70
C ASN A 457 -4.10 -7.13 14.91
N LEU A 458 -4.58 -7.35 16.13
CA LEU A 458 -3.84 -7.00 17.33
C LEU A 458 -2.54 -7.79 17.44
N LEU A 459 -2.57 -9.11 17.17
CA LEU A 459 -1.39 -9.97 17.17
C LEU A 459 -0.34 -9.51 16.14
N ILE A 460 -0.79 -9.23 14.91
CA ILE A 460 0.07 -8.74 13.82
C ILE A 460 0.66 -7.37 14.17
N SER A 461 -0.20 -6.42 14.57
CA SER A 461 0.21 -5.05 14.89
C SER A 461 1.20 -5.01 16.03
N TYR A 462 0.98 -5.82 17.07
CA TYR A 462 1.89 -5.93 18.21
C TYR A 462 3.28 -6.37 17.75
N LYS A 463 3.37 -7.47 16.99
CA LYS A 463 4.67 -8.00 16.53
C LYS A 463 5.40 -7.05 15.61
N TYR A 464 4.69 -6.52 14.60
CA TYR A 464 5.30 -5.58 13.67
C TYR A 464 5.81 -4.31 14.36
N THR A 465 5.00 -3.72 15.25
CA THR A 465 5.35 -2.46 15.94
C THR A 465 6.51 -2.66 16.90
N VAL A 466 6.50 -3.73 17.71
CA VAL A 466 7.60 -4.03 18.64
C VAL A 466 8.91 -4.23 17.88
N PHE A 467 8.89 -5.01 16.79
CA PHE A 467 10.07 -5.23 15.96
C PHE A 467 10.58 -3.93 15.34
N THR A 468 9.71 -3.20 14.64
CA THR A 468 10.07 -1.98 13.91
C THR A 468 10.65 -0.90 14.83
N LEU A 469 10.05 -0.69 16.00
CA LEU A 469 10.54 0.29 16.97
C LEU A 469 11.88 -0.13 17.59
N SER A 470 12.00 -1.39 18.02
CA SER A 470 13.23 -1.91 18.65
C SER A 470 14.41 -1.81 17.68
N TYR A 471 14.21 -2.21 16.42
CA TYR A 471 15.25 -2.14 15.41
C TYR A 471 15.54 -0.73 14.89
N SER A 472 14.57 0.18 14.95
CA SER A 472 14.84 1.60 14.68
C SER A 472 15.73 2.23 15.75
N VAL A 473 15.56 1.85 17.02
CA VAL A 473 16.45 2.30 18.11
C VAL A 473 17.86 1.72 17.92
N LEU A 474 17.97 0.43 17.58
CA LEU A 474 19.26 -0.20 17.28
C LEU A 474 19.95 0.46 16.09
N ALA A 475 19.21 0.76 15.02
CA ALA A 475 19.73 1.46 13.84
C ALA A 475 20.25 2.86 14.20
N ALA A 476 19.49 3.62 15.00
CA ALA A 476 19.90 4.94 15.47
C ALA A 476 21.20 4.86 16.30
N SER A 477 21.29 3.90 17.22
CA SER A 477 22.48 3.68 18.05
C SER A 477 23.71 3.28 17.21
N GLN A 478 23.52 2.41 16.22
CA GLN A 478 24.57 2.01 15.30
C GLN A 478 25.09 3.21 14.50
N LEU A 479 24.20 3.99 13.88
CA LEU A 479 24.57 5.19 13.12
C LEU A 479 25.27 6.23 14.00
N GLY A 480 24.78 6.44 15.22
CA GLY A 480 25.42 7.34 16.18
C GLY A 480 26.83 6.91 16.59
N THR A 481 27.09 5.60 16.61
CA THR A 481 28.44 5.05 16.85
C THR A 481 29.36 5.28 15.64
N LEU A 482 28.86 5.06 14.42
CA LEU A 482 29.62 5.28 13.18
C LEU A 482 29.99 6.75 12.99
N LYS A 483 29.09 7.68 13.34
CA LYS A 483 29.32 9.12 13.26
C LYS A 483 30.52 9.60 14.09
N LYS A 484 30.85 8.91 15.18
CA LYS A 484 31.96 9.28 16.07
C LYS A 484 33.34 8.89 15.51
N GLN A 485 33.40 8.13 14.42
CA GLN A 485 34.68 7.77 13.82
C GLN A 485 35.30 8.95 13.10
N GLU A 486 36.57 9.21 13.38
CA GLU A 486 37.33 10.31 12.76
C GLU A 486 37.71 10.00 11.31
N GLN A 487 38.05 8.73 11.06
CA GLN A 487 38.46 8.23 9.75
C GLN A 487 37.23 7.83 8.91
N PRO A 488 37.27 8.06 7.58
CA PRO A 488 36.24 7.56 6.68
C PRO A 488 36.10 6.04 6.74
N ILE A 489 34.87 5.56 6.87
CA ILE A 489 34.56 4.13 7.00
C ILE A 489 34.47 3.48 5.60
N PRO A 490 35.25 2.42 5.31
CA PRO A 490 35.04 1.63 4.09
C PRO A 490 33.66 0.95 4.15
N ALA A 491 32.80 1.24 3.17
CA ALA A 491 31.44 0.75 3.11
C ALA A 491 31.12 0.09 1.77
N LYS A 492 30.62 -1.14 1.83
CA LYS A 492 30.13 -1.90 0.68
C LYS A 492 28.61 -1.91 0.71
N PHE A 493 27.98 -1.06 -0.10
CA PHE A 493 26.52 -0.90 -0.12
C PHE A 493 25.79 -1.93 -0.98
N GLY A 494 26.38 -2.38 -2.10
CA GLY A 494 25.75 -3.33 -3.01
C GLY A 494 24.35 -2.88 -3.46
N PHE A 495 23.35 -3.77 -3.39
CA PHE A 495 21.97 -3.45 -3.80
C PHE A 495 21.22 -2.49 -2.87
N PHE A 496 21.78 -2.18 -1.70
CA PHE A 496 21.19 -1.33 -0.67
C PHE A 496 21.83 0.06 -0.66
N ASN A 497 22.16 0.57 -1.86
CA ASN A 497 22.82 1.87 -2.07
C ASN A 497 22.17 3.03 -1.36
N ALA A 498 20.84 3.02 -1.22
CA ALA A 498 20.14 4.11 -0.57
C ALA A 498 20.46 4.28 0.92
N ILE A 499 21.10 3.30 1.57
CA ILE A 499 21.62 3.46 2.94
C ILE A 499 22.67 4.56 3.03
N ARG A 500 23.39 4.86 1.93
CA ARG A 500 24.35 5.97 1.90
C ARG A 500 23.71 7.32 2.23
N TYR A 501 22.45 7.55 1.84
CA TYR A 501 21.74 8.80 2.17
C TYR A 501 21.47 8.94 3.66
N ARG A 502 21.43 7.82 4.40
CA ARG A 502 21.40 7.85 5.88
C ARG A 502 22.76 8.24 6.44
N PHE A 503 23.85 7.78 5.84
CA PHE A 503 25.21 8.16 6.24
C PHE A 503 25.43 9.65 6.00
N GLU A 504 25.08 10.15 4.81
CA GLU A 504 25.14 11.57 4.46
C GLU A 504 24.32 12.43 5.42
N ARG A 505 23.06 12.04 5.72
CA ARG A 505 22.20 12.74 6.68
C ARG A 505 22.82 12.83 8.07
N GLU A 506 23.41 11.74 8.55
CA GLU A 506 24.02 11.70 9.88
C GLU A 506 25.42 12.34 9.91
N GLY A 507 25.98 12.70 8.76
CA GLY A 507 27.32 13.26 8.63
C GLY A 507 28.42 12.20 8.82
N ILE A 508 28.12 10.94 8.54
CA ILE A 508 29.07 9.83 8.62
C ILE A 508 29.97 9.89 7.39
N ARG A 509 31.29 9.99 7.61
CA ARG A 509 32.28 9.95 6.54
C ARG A 509 32.50 8.51 6.11
N TYR A 510 32.40 8.23 4.81
CA TYR A 510 32.60 6.89 4.27
C TYR A 510 33.32 6.92 2.92
N VAL A 511 33.92 5.79 2.57
CA VAL A 511 34.47 5.52 1.24
C VAL A 511 33.76 4.29 0.71
N GLU A 512 33.08 4.42 -0.43
CA GLU A 512 32.42 3.31 -1.09
C GLU A 512 33.47 2.38 -1.71
N VAL A 513 33.40 1.09 -1.40
CA VAL A 513 34.34 0.06 -1.88
C VAL A 513 33.60 -1.17 -2.40
N GLU A 514 34.12 -1.79 -3.45
CA GLU A 514 33.57 -3.06 -3.97
C GLU A 514 33.97 -4.25 -3.09
N THR A 515 35.16 -4.18 -2.49
CA THR A 515 35.73 -5.17 -1.59
C THR A 515 36.21 -4.47 -0.33
N LEU A 516 35.80 -4.98 0.83
CA LEU A 516 36.20 -4.40 2.10
C LEU A 516 37.69 -4.70 2.36
N PRO A 517 38.47 -3.73 2.85
CA PRO A 517 39.91 -3.90 3.12
C PRO A 517 40.21 -4.72 4.39
N CYS A 518 39.19 -5.10 5.16
CA CYS A 518 39.31 -5.88 6.38
C CYS A 518 39.00 -7.37 6.15
N SER A 519 39.42 -8.20 7.10
CA SER A 519 39.09 -9.62 7.12
C SER A 519 37.60 -9.85 7.42
N LYS A 520 37.06 -11.00 6.98
CA LYS A 520 35.61 -11.31 7.09
C LYS A 520 35.06 -11.28 8.52
N ASP A 521 35.89 -11.59 9.52
CA ASP A 521 35.55 -11.54 10.94
C ASP A 521 35.36 -10.09 11.45
N LYS A 522 35.93 -9.11 10.76
CA LYS A 522 35.80 -7.67 11.03
C LYS A 522 34.70 -7.00 10.19
N GLU A 523 33.99 -7.75 9.34
CA GLU A 523 32.86 -7.23 8.59
C GLU A 523 31.62 -7.12 9.49
N LYS A 524 30.96 -5.96 9.49
CA LYS A 524 29.74 -5.73 10.25
C LYS A 524 28.60 -5.27 9.35
N LYS A 525 27.43 -5.88 9.52
CA LYS A 525 26.20 -5.45 8.85
C LYS A 525 25.66 -4.15 9.42
N VAL A 526 25.08 -3.32 8.56
CA VAL A 526 24.49 -2.02 8.94
C VAL A 526 22.97 -2.09 8.82
N ILE A 527 22.23 -1.68 9.86
CA ILE A 527 20.76 -1.49 9.85
C ILE A 527 20.00 -2.69 9.26
N LEU A 528 20.28 -3.90 9.75
CA LEU A 528 19.66 -5.15 9.26
C LEU A 528 19.70 -5.33 7.74
N SER A 529 20.71 -4.77 7.07
CA SER A 529 20.87 -4.87 5.63
C SER A 529 22.08 -5.73 5.26
N PRO A 530 22.18 -6.15 3.98
CA PRO A 530 23.40 -6.69 3.41
C PRO A 530 24.55 -5.69 3.26
N VAL A 531 24.38 -4.42 3.65
CA VAL A 531 25.48 -3.43 3.65
C VAL A 531 26.50 -3.81 4.70
N LEU A 532 27.76 -3.88 4.29
CA LEU A 532 28.87 -4.28 5.13
C LEU A 532 29.84 -3.11 5.28
N ILE A 533 30.36 -2.95 6.49
CA ILE A 533 31.43 -2.01 6.83
C ILE A 533 32.55 -2.76 7.54
N CYS A 534 33.76 -2.20 7.53
CA CYS A 534 34.81 -2.65 8.43
C CYS A 534 34.56 -2.12 9.84
N THR A 535 34.64 -2.99 10.84
CA THR A 535 34.71 -2.53 12.23
C THR A 535 36.02 -1.76 12.43
N PRO A 536 36.00 -0.59 13.08
CA PRO A 536 37.24 0.04 13.51
C PRO A 536 37.96 -0.95 14.43
N ASP A 537 39.28 -1.07 14.28
CA ASP A 537 40.07 -1.74 15.31
C ASP A 537 39.75 -1.06 16.65
N LYS A 538 39.52 -1.85 17.70
CA LYS A 538 39.37 -1.29 19.04
C LYS A 538 40.62 -0.44 19.27
N THR A 539 40.47 0.88 19.26
CA THR A 539 41.50 1.76 19.78
C THR A 539 41.75 1.29 21.22
N PRO A 540 42.99 0.92 21.58
CA PRO A 540 43.30 0.39 22.90
C PRO A 540 42.89 1.35 24.03
#